data_AF-A0A7W0PVS7-F1
#
_entry.id   AF-A0A7W0PVS7-F1
#
_cell.length_a   1.000
_cell.length_b   1.000
_cell.length_c   1.000
_cell.angle_alpha   90.00
_cell.angle_beta   90.00
_cell.angle_gamma   90.00
#
_symmetry.space_group_name_H-M   'P 1'
#
loop_
_entity.id
_entity.type
_entity.pdbx_description
1 polymer ?
#
loop_
_entity_poly.entity_id
_entity_poly.type
_entity_poly.pdbx_seq_one_letter_code
_entity_poly.pdbx_strand_id
1 'polypeptide(L)'
;MNAFVAIVLSLLHSLAITGIAYVLVFWALFPWENHDDPTSDDWLIAVAAILFASSAATFVTLVAKRRRLARIAFAVHLAVALAILVGALESSQHSDPRPVGVALGVEMIGLMAFAIRFRSADIAPSQL
;
A
#
# COMPACT_ATOMS: atom_id res chain seq x y z
N MET A 1 14.40 -20.12 -3.14
CA MET A 1 13.15 -19.85 -3.88
C MET A 1 12.25 -18.83 -3.18
N ASN A 2 11.88 -19.04 -1.90
CA ASN A 2 10.92 -18.18 -1.17
C ASN A 2 11.30 -16.70 -1.07
N ALA A 3 12.59 -16.38 -0.93
CA ALA A 3 13.06 -14.99 -0.84
C ALA A 3 12.88 -14.21 -2.14
N PHE A 4 13.13 -14.85 -3.29
CA PHE A 4 12.96 -14.24 -4.60
C PHE A 4 11.49 -13.92 -4.86
N VAL A 5 10.59 -14.89 -4.62
CA VAL A 5 9.15 -14.71 -4.73
C VAL A 5 8.65 -13.54 -3.87
N ALA A 6 9.09 -13.47 -2.60
CA ALA A 6 8.72 -12.36 -1.72
C ALA A 6 9.20 -10.99 -2.24
N ILE A 7 10.41 -10.91 -2.80
CA ILE A 7 10.94 -9.66 -3.37
C ILE A 7 10.13 -9.25 -4.60
N VAL A 8 9.82 -10.20 -5.49
CA VAL A 8 9.01 -9.94 -6.69
C VAL A 8 7.60 -9.46 -6.29
N LEU A 9 6.94 -10.13 -5.35
CA LEU A 9 5.63 -9.70 -4.87
C LEU A 9 5.67 -8.31 -4.22
N SER A 10 6.71 -8.04 -3.42
CA SER A 10 6.88 -6.71 -2.81
C SER A 10 7.16 -5.62 -3.84
N LEU A 11 7.86 -5.94 -4.93
CA LEU A 11 8.07 -5.02 -6.04
C LEU A 11 6.76 -4.75 -6.78
N LEU A 12 5.98 -5.80 -7.11
CA LEU A 12 4.67 -5.66 -7.74
C LEU A 12 3.72 -4.80 -6.89
N HIS A 13 3.69 -5.04 -5.58
CA HIS A 13 2.97 -4.18 -4.63
C HIS A 13 3.41 -2.73 -4.74
N SER A 14 4.72 -2.47 -4.70
CA SER A 14 5.26 -1.10 -4.75
C SER A 14 4.93 -0.38 -6.06
N LEU A 15 4.97 -1.10 -7.19
CA LEU A 15 4.59 -0.57 -8.50
C LEU A 15 3.10 -0.26 -8.57
N ALA A 16 2.24 -1.14 -8.03
CA ALA A 16 0.80 -0.89 -7.95
C ALA A 16 0.49 0.35 -7.10
N ILE A 17 1.11 0.48 -5.92
CA ILE A 17 0.98 1.66 -5.07
C ILE A 17 1.51 2.92 -5.77
N THR A 18 2.59 2.82 -6.54
CA THR A 18 3.10 3.95 -7.34
C THR A 18 2.06 4.41 -8.37
N GLY A 19 1.39 3.47 -9.04
CA GLY A 19 0.28 3.79 -9.95
C GLY A 19 -0.89 4.46 -9.24
N ILE A 20 -1.29 3.97 -8.07
CA ILE A 20 -2.35 4.59 -7.25
C ILE A 20 -1.95 6.00 -6.81
N ALA A 21 -0.73 6.17 -6.28
CA ALA A 21 -0.22 7.47 -5.87
C ALA A 21 -0.16 8.47 -7.03
N TYR A 22 0.24 8.02 -8.23
CA TYR A 22 0.19 8.83 -9.43
C TYR A 22 -1.24 9.29 -9.74
N VAL A 23 -2.24 8.38 -9.68
CA VAL A 23 -3.64 8.74 -9.92
C VAL A 23 -4.14 9.75 -8.89
N LEU A 24 -3.83 9.57 -7.60
CA LEU A 24 -4.23 10.51 -6.54
C LEU A 24 -3.63 11.91 -6.76
N VAL A 25 -2.34 11.99 -7.11
CA VAL A 25 -1.68 13.27 -7.40
C VAL A 25 -2.24 13.90 -8.68
N PHE A 26 -2.45 13.11 -9.73
CA PHE A 26 -3.09 13.58 -10.96
C PHE A 26 -4.47 14.15 -10.66
N TRP A 27 -5.25 13.47 -9.83
CA TRP A 27 -6.57 13.95 -9.43
C TRP A 27 -6.51 15.32 -8.75
N ALA A 28 -5.61 15.46 -7.79
CA ALA A 28 -5.42 16.70 -7.03
C ALA A 28 -4.86 17.87 -7.85
N LEU A 29 -3.95 17.61 -8.80
CA LEU A 29 -3.30 18.66 -9.59
C LEU A 29 -4.16 19.17 -10.75
N PHE A 30 -5.14 18.39 -11.19
CA PHE A 30 -6.03 18.73 -12.31
C PHE A 30 -7.49 18.86 -11.84
N PRO A 31 -7.81 19.72 -10.85
CA PRO A 31 -9.14 19.76 -10.25
C PRO A 31 -10.22 20.17 -11.25
N TRP A 32 -9.92 21.01 -12.24
CA TRP A 32 -10.90 21.46 -13.25
C TRP A 32 -11.40 20.35 -14.19
N GLU A 33 -10.68 19.24 -14.30
CA GLU A 33 -11.12 18.05 -15.04
C GLU A 33 -11.96 17.11 -14.18
N ASN A 34 -11.96 17.34 -12.86
CA ASN A 34 -12.24 16.34 -11.88
C ASN A 34 -13.39 16.73 -10.94
N HIS A 35 -13.43 17.98 -10.44
CA HIS A 35 -14.43 18.47 -9.46
C HIS A 35 -14.70 19.98 -9.58
N ASP A 36 -15.83 20.43 -9.02
CA ASP A 36 -16.26 21.83 -9.06
C ASP A 36 -15.59 22.73 -7.99
N ASP A 37 -14.90 22.17 -6.99
CA ASP A 37 -14.16 22.92 -5.95
C ASP A 37 -12.67 22.51 -5.90
N PRO A 38 -11.75 23.38 -6.32
CA PRO A 38 -10.32 23.05 -6.42
C PRO A 38 -9.58 23.04 -5.07
N THR A 39 -10.21 23.45 -3.97
CA THR A 39 -9.53 23.55 -2.66
C THR A 39 -9.67 22.32 -1.77
N SER A 40 -10.50 21.34 -2.14
CA SER A 40 -10.82 20.20 -1.27
C SER A 40 -9.76 19.10 -1.23
N ASP A 41 -8.74 19.13 -2.10
CA ASP A 41 -8.00 17.91 -2.49
C ASP A 41 -6.49 17.93 -2.26
N ASP A 42 -5.92 19.02 -1.73
CA ASP A 42 -4.48 19.10 -1.41
C ASP A 42 -4.00 17.97 -0.49
N TRP A 43 -4.90 17.43 0.34
CA TRP A 43 -4.63 16.29 1.21
C TRP A 43 -4.34 14.99 0.43
N LEU A 44 -4.86 14.83 -0.79
CA LEU A 44 -4.60 13.66 -1.64
C LEU A 44 -3.11 13.58 -2.04
N ILE A 45 -2.46 14.73 -2.24
CA ILE A 45 -1.02 14.79 -2.53
C ILE A 45 -0.22 14.27 -1.34
N ALA A 46 -0.56 14.73 -0.13
CA ALA A 46 0.09 14.29 1.11
C ALA A 46 -0.12 12.78 1.33
N VAL A 47 -1.34 12.31 1.13
CA VAL A 47 -1.69 10.89 1.22
C VAL A 47 -0.93 10.04 0.21
N ALA A 48 -0.84 10.48 -1.04
CA ALA A 48 -0.09 9.79 -2.09
C ALA A 48 1.40 9.69 -1.73
N ALA A 49 1.98 10.76 -1.19
CA ALA A 49 3.36 10.77 -0.71
C ALA A 49 3.58 9.77 0.44
N ILE A 50 2.66 9.70 1.40
CA ILE A 50 2.73 8.76 2.53
C ILE A 50 2.58 7.31 2.03
N LEU A 51 1.63 7.02 1.15
CA LEU A 51 1.45 5.68 0.54
C LEU A 51 2.71 5.24 -0.19
N PHE A 52 3.25 6.10 -1.04
CA PHE A 52 4.46 5.81 -1.81
C PHE A 52 5.66 5.56 -0.89
N ALA A 53 5.91 6.48 0.06
CA ALA A 53 7.04 6.37 0.99
C ALA A 53 6.95 5.12 1.88
N SER A 54 5.77 4.81 2.41
CA SER A 54 5.55 3.63 3.26
C SER A 54 5.66 2.32 2.48
N SER A 55 5.22 2.27 1.23
CA SER A 55 5.41 1.11 0.35
C SER A 55 6.87 0.90 -0.02
N ALA A 56 7.58 1.97 -0.39
CA ALA A 56 9.02 1.93 -0.64
C ALA A 56 9.81 1.50 0.61
N ALA A 57 9.46 2.02 1.79
CA ALA A 57 10.06 1.62 3.06
C ALA A 57 9.82 0.14 3.35
N THR A 58 8.61 -0.37 3.06
CA THR A 58 8.28 -1.80 3.20
C THR A 58 9.16 -2.65 2.29
N PHE A 59 9.32 -2.28 1.01
CA PHE A 59 10.18 -2.98 0.07
C PHE A 59 11.65 -2.99 0.53
N VAL A 60 12.21 -1.81 0.87
CA VAL A 60 13.60 -1.68 1.32
C VAL A 60 13.86 -2.51 2.58
N THR A 61 12.96 -2.45 3.56
CA THR A 61 13.11 -3.19 4.82
C THR A 61 12.93 -4.71 4.64
N LEU A 62 12.09 -5.15 3.68
CA LEU A 62 11.95 -6.56 3.28
C LEU A 62 13.24 -7.10 2.62
N VAL A 63 13.83 -6.33 1.71
CA VAL A 63 15.11 -6.65 1.06
C VAL A 63 16.22 -6.73 2.10
N ALA A 64 16.30 -5.73 2.98
CA ALA A 64 17.27 -5.65 4.08
C ALA A 64 17.04 -6.65 5.22
N LYS A 65 16.00 -7.49 5.16
CA LYS A 65 15.62 -8.49 6.18
C LYS A 65 15.36 -7.89 7.57
N ARG A 66 15.00 -6.61 7.67
CA ARG A 66 14.73 -5.92 8.94
C ARG A 66 13.29 -6.16 9.38
N ARG A 67 12.98 -7.37 9.88
CA ARG A 67 11.61 -7.84 10.19
C ARG A 67 10.77 -6.83 10.99
N ARG A 68 11.30 -6.28 12.08
CA ARG A 68 10.58 -5.32 12.93
C ARG A 68 10.22 -4.04 12.15
N LEU A 69 11.17 -3.49 11.39
CA LEU A 69 10.95 -2.29 10.59
C LEU A 69 9.98 -2.55 9.44
N ALA A 70 10.08 -3.71 8.79
CA ALA A 70 9.15 -4.12 7.73
C ALA A 70 7.71 -4.26 8.24
N ARG A 71 7.51 -4.78 9.46
CA ARG A 71 6.17 -4.82 10.10
C ARG A 71 5.62 -3.42 10.33
N ILE A 72 6.44 -2.54 10.88
CA ILE A 72 6.02 -1.16 11.19
C ILE A 72 5.68 -0.42 9.89
N ALA A 73 6.56 -0.50 8.89
CA ALA A 73 6.35 0.15 7.59
C ALA A 73 5.07 -0.35 6.91
N PHE A 74 4.85 -1.67 6.88
CA PHE A 74 3.65 -2.25 6.29
C PHE A 74 2.38 -1.91 7.10
N ALA A 75 2.45 -1.89 8.42
CA ALA A 75 1.31 -1.50 9.26
C ALA A 75 0.92 -0.03 9.05
N VAL A 76 1.90 0.86 8.94
CA VAL A 76 1.65 2.28 8.59
C VAL A 76 1.04 2.39 7.20
N HIS A 77 1.57 1.66 6.23
CA HIS A 77 1.03 1.62 4.87
C HIS A 77 -0.44 1.19 4.85
N LEU A 78 -0.73 0.03 5.45
CA LEU A 78 -2.07 -0.54 5.52
C LEU A 78 -3.05 0.39 6.24
N ALA A 79 -2.63 1.04 7.34
CA ALA A 79 -3.48 1.98 8.06
C ALA A 79 -3.89 3.18 7.17
N VAL A 80 -2.94 3.71 6.39
CA VAL A 80 -3.20 4.82 5.46
C VAL A 80 -4.11 4.36 4.31
N ALA A 81 -3.81 3.20 3.70
CA ALA A 81 -4.63 2.62 2.64
C ALA A 81 -6.09 2.39 3.09
N LEU A 82 -6.29 1.87 4.31
CA LEU A 82 -7.61 1.67 4.89
C LEU A 82 -8.32 2.99 5.19
N ALA A 83 -7.61 4.01 5.70
CA ALA A 83 -8.20 5.32 5.96
C ALA A 83 -8.73 5.96 4.67
N ILE A 84 -7.98 5.86 3.57
CA ILE A 84 -8.41 6.33 2.24
C ILE A 84 -9.62 5.53 1.77
N LEU A 85 -9.58 4.21 1.90
CA LEU A 85 -10.67 3.35 1.45
C LEU A 85 -11.97 3.66 2.19
N VAL A 86 -11.90 3.87 3.51
CA VAL A 86 -13.06 4.27 4.33
C VAL A 86 -13.56 5.65 3.89
N GLY A 87 -12.68 6.64 3.75
CA GLY A 87 -13.07 7.97 3.29
C GLY A 87 -13.72 7.98 1.90
N ALA A 88 -13.18 7.18 0.97
CA ALA A 88 -13.74 7.02 -0.37
C ALA A 88 -15.10 6.29 -0.38
N LEU A 89 -15.31 5.35 0.54
CA LEU A 89 -16.59 4.67 0.71
C LEU A 89 -17.66 5.60 1.31
N GLU A 90 -17.28 6.48 2.23
CA GLU A 90 -18.19 7.46 2.83
C GLU A 90 -18.62 8.56 1.84
N SER A 91 -17.74 8.96 0.91
CA SER A 91 -18.02 10.01 -0.07
C SER A 91 -18.73 9.52 -1.34
N SER A 92 -18.68 8.22 -1.63
CA SER A 92 -19.25 7.67 -2.87
C SER A 92 -20.77 7.44 -2.78
N GLN A 93 -21.55 8.27 -3.49
CA GLN A 93 -22.99 8.09 -3.63
C GLN A 93 -23.37 7.01 -4.67
N HIS A 94 -22.43 6.57 -5.51
CA HIS A 94 -22.63 5.61 -6.59
C HIS A 94 -21.55 4.52 -6.47
N SER A 95 -21.77 3.58 -5.55
CA SER A 95 -20.77 2.59 -5.14
C SER A 95 -20.52 1.55 -6.25
N ASP A 96 -19.58 1.81 -7.16
CA ASP A 96 -18.93 0.74 -7.93
C ASP A 96 -17.98 0.00 -6.96
N PRO A 97 -18.19 -1.30 -6.67
CA PRO A 97 -17.35 -2.04 -5.73
C PRO A 97 -15.99 -2.45 -6.33
N ARG A 98 -15.77 -2.30 -7.64
CA ARG A 98 -14.56 -2.77 -8.32
C ARG A 98 -13.27 -2.13 -7.78
N PRO A 99 -13.19 -0.80 -7.53
CA PRO A 99 -11.98 -0.18 -6.99
C PRO A 99 -11.60 -0.71 -5.60
N VAL A 100 -12.59 -1.02 -4.76
CA VAL A 100 -12.39 -1.62 -3.43
C VAL A 100 -11.73 -3.00 -3.56
N GLY A 101 -12.24 -3.84 -4.46
CA GLY A 101 -11.68 -5.16 -4.72
C GLY A 101 -10.23 -5.10 -5.22
N VAL A 102 -9.91 -4.15 -6.08
CA VAL A 102 -8.53 -3.93 -6.57
C VAL A 102 -7.62 -3.46 -5.44
N ALA A 103 -8.05 -2.50 -4.63
CA ALA A 103 -7.26 -2.00 -3.50
C ALA A 103 -6.94 -3.11 -2.50
N LEU A 104 -7.93 -3.92 -2.12
CA LEU A 104 -7.72 -5.08 -1.25
C LEU A 104 -6.79 -6.11 -1.90
N GLY A 105 -6.93 -6.36 -3.20
CA GLY A 105 -6.04 -7.25 -3.95
C GLY A 105 -4.58 -6.79 -3.90
N VAL A 106 -4.32 -5.50 -4.05
CA VAL A 106 -2.98 -4.91 -3.92
C VAL A 106 -2.43 -5.16 -2.52
N GLU A 107 -3.15 -4.79 -1.46
CA GLU A 107 -2.71 -4.99 -0.07
C GLU A 107 -2.41 -6.46 0.25
N MET A 108 -3.22 -7.39 -0.27
CA MET A 108 -3.00 -8.83 -0.11
C MET A 108 -1.69 -9.31 -0.74
N ILE A 109 -1.27 -8.73 -1.87
CA ILE A 109 0.05 -9.03 -2.48
C ILE A 109 1.18 -8.60 -1.54
N GLY A 110 1.07 -7.41 -0.92
CA GLY A 110 2.02 -6.92 0.06
C GLY A 110 2.10 -7.82 1.31
N LEU A 111 0.93 -8.23 1.82
CA LEU A 111 0.83 -9.15 2.95
C LEU A 111 1.44 -10.53 2.63
N MET A 112 1.19 -11.07 1.44
CA MET A 112 1.79 -12.33 0.98
C MET A 112 3.31 -12.23 0.87
N ALA A 113 3.83 -11.14 0.30
CA ALA A 113 5.27 -10.89 0.24
C ALA A 113 5.89 -10.92 1.64
N PHE A 114 5.24 -10.25 2.60
CA PHE A 114 5.65 -10.21 4.00
C PHE A 114 5.62 -11.60 4.65
N ALA A 115 4.50 -12.32 4.52
CA ALA A 115 4.32 -13.64 5.08
C ALA A 115 5.35 -14.64 4.55
N ILE A 116 5.57 -14.68 3.22
CA ILE A 116 6.54 -15.57 2.58
C ILE A 116 7.96 -15.24 3.03
N ARG A 117 8.30 -13.94 3.17
CA ARG A 117 9.65 -13.52 3.56
C ARG A 117 10.04 -13.98 4.96
N PHE A 118 9.09 -13.98 5.89
CA PHE A 118 9.35 -14.19 7.31
C PHE A 118 8.74 -15.48 7.90
N ARG A 119 8.14 -16.35 7.06
CA ARG A 119 7.53 -17.62 7.46
C ARG A 119 8.47 -18.55 8.25
N SER A 120 9.77 -18.50 7.97
CA SER A 120 10.78 -19.42 8.52
C SER A 120 11.39 -18.98 9.86
N ALA A 121 11.09 -17.76 10.33
CA ALA A 121 11.75 -17.20 11.51
C ALA A 121 11.06 -17.56 12.84
N ASP A 122 9.93 -18.27 12.81
CA ASP A 122 9.12 -18.59 14.00
C ASP A 122 9.19 -20.07 14.43
N ILE A 123 9.99 -20.91 13.77
CA ILE A 123 10.31 -22.24 14.29
C ILE A 123 11.47 -22.06 15.27
N ALA A 124 11.17 -22.05 16.57
CA ALA A 124 12.18 -21.95 17.61
C ALA A 124 13.16 -23.14 17.48
N PRO A 125 14.49 -22.92 17.58
CA PRO A 125 15.46 -24.00 17.62
C PRO A 125 15.25 -24.97 18.79
N SER A 126 14.47 -24.58 19.81
CA SER A 126 14.11 -25.43 20.95
C SER A 126 13.06 -26.50 20.63
N GLN A 127 12.67 -26.68 19.36
CA GLN A 127 11.73 -27.72 18.90
C GLN A 127 12.36 -28.73 17.91
N LEU A 128 13.69 -28.77 17.81
CA LEU A 128 14.47 -29.77 17.08
C LEU A 128 15.46 -30.44 18.04
#